data_AF-A0A2V7TLT4-F1
#
_entry.id   AF-A0A2V7TLT4-F1
#
_cell.length_a   1.000
_cell.length_b   1.000
_cell.length_c   1.000
_cell.angle_alpha   90.00
_cell.angle_beta   90.00
_cell.angle_gamma   90.00
#
_symmetry.space_group_name_H-M   'P 1'
#
loop_
_entity.id
_entity.type
_entity.pdbx_description
1 polymer ?
#
loop_
_entity_poly.entity_id
_entity_poly.type
_entity_poly.pdbx_seq_one_letter_code
_entity_poly.pdbx_strand_id
1 'polypeptide(L)'
;MLDGLGLDPILGLIPGIGDAAGAVLAAWILLEAFRMGASRATLVRMAGNVALDAGLGAIPVLGDIFDFAWKANFRNVTLLERHLAGPAQARRADRSFVLLVISGVLALALGLLAFGIVLTRWVLRALGGA
;
A
#
# COMPACT_ATOMS: atom_id res chain seq x y z
N MET A 1 23.66 -29.50 -15.63
CA MET A 1 22.56 -29.84 -14.70
C MET A 1 22.55 -28.78 -13.59
N LEU A 2 22.44 -27.52 -13.99
CA LEU A 2 22.60 -26.34 -13.12
C LEU A 2 21.43 -25.41 -13.40
N ASP A 3 20.24 -25.82 -12.98
CA ASP A 3 19.04 -25.01 -13.16
C ASP A 3 18.45 -24.74 -11.78
N GLY A 4 18.91 -23.64 -11.18
CA GLY A 4 18.00 -22.70 -10.50
C GLY A 4 17.59 -22.94 -9.04
N LEU A 5 18.17 -23.87 -8.29
CA LEU A 5 17.97 -23.93 -6.83
C LEU A 5 18.87 -22.91 -6.12
N GLY A 6 18.58 -21.63 -6.28
CA GLY A 6 19.35 -20.60 -5.61
C GLY A 6 18.77 -19.23 -5.86
N LEU A 7 18.20 -18.64 -4.80
CA LEU A 7 17.68 -17.27 -4.64
C LEU A 7 16.15 -17.11 -4.69
N ASP A 8 15.40 -17.93 -5.41
CA ASP A 8 13.94 -17.74 -5.55
C ASP A 8 13.15 -17.80 -4.22
N PRO A 9 13.47 -18.70 -3.26
CA PRO A 9 12.79 -18.68 -1.95
C PRO A 9 13.30 -17.57 -1.01
N ILE A 10 14.50 -17.04 -1.22
CA ILE A 10 15.15 -16.10 -0.30
C ILE A 10 14.57 -14.70 -0.45
N LEU A 11 14.23 -14.29 -1.68
CA LEU A 11 13.54 -13.04 -1.93
C LEU A 11 12.07 -13.06 -1.46
N GLY A 12 11.41 -14.23 -1.50
CA GLY A 12 10.10 -14.45 -0.85
C GLY A 12 10.17 -14.53 0.68
N LEU A 13 11.38 -14.64 1.26
CA LEU A 13 11.61 -14.80 2.70
C LEU A 13 11.90 -13.50 3.45
N ILE A 14 11.90 -12.35 2.77
CA ILE A 14 11.98 -11.05 3.45
C ILE A 14 10.54 -10.52 3.59
N PRO A 15 9.80 -10.94 4.64
CA PRO A 15 8.48 -10.42 4.90
C PRO A 15 8.57 -8.90 4.98
N GLY A 16 7.76 -8.22 4.18
CA GLY A 16 7.64 -6.78 4.20
C GLY A 16 8.29 -5.98 3.09
N ILE A 17 9.09 -6.59 2.20
CA ILE A 17 9.64 -5.85 1.05
C ILE A 17 8.51 -5.37 0.13
N GLY A 18 7.56 -6.25 -0.17
CA GLY A 18 6.38 -5.91 -0.96
C GLY A 18 5.54 -4.80 -0.31
N ASP A 19 5.35 -4.88 1.01
CA ASP A 19 4.57 -3.89 1.76
C ASP A 19 5.25 -2.52 1.75
N ALA A 20 6.58 -2.49 1.98
CA ALA A 20 7.36 -1.26 1.96
C ALA A 20 7.37 -0.62 0.56
N ALA A 21 7.57 -1.41 -0.50
CA ALA A 21 7.53 -0.93 -1.87
C ALA A 21 6.14 -0.39 -2.24
N GLY A 22 5.08 -1.11 -1.86
CA GLY A 22 3.69 -0.69 -2.06
C GLY A 22 3.36 0.62 -1.34
N ALA A 23 3.81 0.79 -0.09
CA ALA A 23 3.60 2.01 0.69
C ALA A 23 4.32 3.22 0.10
N VAL A 24 5.57 3.05 -0.37
CA VAL A 24 6.32 4.11 -1.05
C VAL A 24 5.63 4.52 -2.34
N LEU A 25 5.18 3.55 -3.14
CA LEU A 25 4.49 3.82 -4.40
C LEU A 25 3.15 4.53 -4.16
N ALA A 26 2.37 4.11 -3.16
CA ALA A 26 1.12 4.76 -2.78
C ALA A 26 1.34 6.22 -2.33
N ALA A 27 2.38 6.47 -1.52
CA ALA A 27 2.75 7.82 -1.08
C ALA A 27 3.16 8.71 -2.26
N TRP A 28 3.95 8.16 -3.20
CA TRP A 28 4.33 8.87 -4.43
C TRP A 28 3.11 9.27 -5.27
N ILE A 29 2.18 8.33 -5.50
CA ILE A 29 0.96 8.58 -6.29
C ILE A 29 0.06 9.65 -5.64
N LEU A 30 -0.07 9.64 -4.31
CA LEU A 30 -0.80 10.68 -3.57
C LEU A 30 -0.15 12.06 -3.71
N LEU A 31 1.19 12.12 -3.67
CA LEU A 31 1.96 13.35 -3.79
C LEU A 31 1.85 13.91 -5.22
N GLU A 32 1.93 13.05 -6.24
CA GLU A 32 1.76 13.45 -7.63
C GLU A 32 0.31 13.89 -7.94
N ALA A 33 -0.69 13.20 -7.39
CA ALA A 33 -2.08 13.63 -7.47
C ALA A 33 -2.29 15.04 -6.90
N PHE A 34 -1.68 15.32 -5.75
CA PHE A 34 -1.71 16.67 -5.19
C PHE A 34 -1.06 17.70 -6.11
N ARG A 35 0.12 17.39 -6.68
CA ARG A 35 0.82 18.29 -7.63
C ARG A 35 -0.01 18.56 -8.88
N MET A 36 -0.79 17.59 -9.33
CA MET A 36 -1.74 17.74 -10.45
C MET A 36 -3.06 18.43 -10.07
N GLY A 37 -3.19 18.88 -8.82
CA GLY A 37 -4.32 19.69 -8.37
C GLY A 37 -5.51 18.89 -7.87
N ALA A 38 -5.32 17.62 -7.48
CA ALA A 38 -6.38 16.79 -6.92
C ALA A 38 -7.05 17.44 -5.70
N SER A 39 -8.37 17.32 -5.64
CA SER A 39 -9.15 17.80 -4.51
C SER A 39 -8.91 16.99 -3.24
N ARG A 40 -9.22 17.58 -2.07
CA ARG A 40 -9.21 16.85 -0.79
C ARG A 40 -10.02 15.56 -0.85
N ALA A 41 -11.21 15.61 -1.45
CA ALA A 41 -12.09 14.45 -1.58
C ALA A 41 -11.46 13.32 -2.43
N THR A 42 -10.76 13.69 -3.51
CA THR A 42 -10.03 12.73 -4.35
C THR A 42 -8.92 12.06 -3.55
N LEU A 43 -8.10 12.84 -2.84
CA LEU A 43 -7.00 12.28 -2.03
C LEU A 43 -7.50 11.36 -0.90
N VAL A 44 -8.62 11.69 -0.24
CA VAL A 44 -9.23 10.80 0.77
C VAL A 44 -9.67 9.49 0.14
N ARG A 45 -10.30 9.52 -1.03
CA ARG A 45 -10.70 8.30 -1.76
C ARG A 45 -9.49 7.47 -2.16
N MET A 46 -8.42 8.12 -2.61
CA MET A 46 -7.17 7.43 -2.95
C MET A 46 -6.53 6.75 -1.74
N ALA A 47 -6.49 7.45 -0.59
CA ALA A 47 -6.00 6.88 0.66
C ALA A 47 -6.88 5.73 1.16
N GLY A 48 -8.21 5.84 0.98
CA GLY A 48 -9.15 4.77 1.30
C GLY A 48 -8.92 3.50 0.48
N ASN A 49 -8.64 3.62 -0.82
CA ASN A 49 -8.30 2.46 -1.66
C ASN A 49 -7.03 1.76 -1.13
N VAL A 50 -5.99 2.52 -0.81
CA VAL A 50 -4.74 1.97 -0.24
C VAL A 50 -5.01 1.27 1.08
N ALA A 51 -5.80 1.88 1.97
CA ALA A 51 -6.11 1.32 3.27
C ALA A 51 -6.88 -0.01 3.17
N LEU A 52 -7.87 -0.08 2.26
CA LEU A 52 -8.63 -1.30 2.03
C LEU A 52 -7.74 -2.43 1.49
N ASP A 53 -6.89 -2.13 0.52
CA ASP A 53 -6.03 -3.15 -0.09
C ASP A 53 -4.93 -3.61 0.85
N ALA A 54 -4.34 -2.71 1.63
CA ALA A 54 -3.37 -3.06 2.66
C ALA A 54 -4.00 -3.94 3.75
N GLY A 55 -5.24 -3.62 4.16
CA GLY A 55 -6.00 -4.46 5.10
C GLY A 55 -6.27 -5.87 4.57
N LEU A 56 -6.56 -6.02 3.28
CA LEU A 56 -6.74 -7.33 2.64
C LEU A 56 -5.40 -8.08 2.51
N GLY A 57 -4.32 -7.39 2.15
CA GLY A 57 -2.98 -7.95 2.01
C GLY A 57 -2.35 -8.40 3.34
N ALA A 58 -2.81 -7.88 4.48
CA ALA A 58 -2.35 -8.28 5.80
C ALA A 58 -2.80 -9.71 6.21
N ILE A 59 -3.67 -10.35 5.42
CA ILE A 59 -4.13 -11.72 5.64
C ILE A 59 -3.07 -12.69 5.07
N PRO A 60 -2.35 -13.49 5.90
CA PRO A 60 -1.22 -14.30 5.46
C PRO A 60 -1.55 -15.36 4.38
N VAL A 61 -2.81 -15.78 4.31
CA VAL A 61 -3.29 -16.79 3.34
C VAL A 61 -3.65 -16.15 1.98
N LEU A 62 -3.94 -14.85 1.96
CA LEU A 62 -4.25 -14.09 0.74
C LEU A 62 -3.05 -13.27 0.26
N GLY A 63 -1.87 -13.48 0.85
CA GLY A 63 -0.74 -12.54 0.89
C GLY A 63 0.12 -12.41 -0.36
N ASP A 64 -0.45 -12.34 -1.56
CA ASP A 64 0.28 -11.76 -2.70
C ASP A 64 0.27 -10.23 -2.59
N ILE A 65 1.00 -9.73 -1.58
CA ILE A 65 1.10 -8.31 -1.21
C ILE A 65 1.39 -7.43 -2.44
N PHE A 66 2.21 -7.92 -3.36
CA PHE A 66 2.55 -7.20 -4.59
C PHE A 66 1.34 -7.01 -5.52
N ASP A 67 0.48 -8.03 -5.67
CA ASP A 67 -0.72 -7.94 -6.51
C ASP A 67 -1.75 -6.95 -5.92
N PHE A 68 -1.90 -6.94 -4.59
CA PHE A 68 -2.79 -6.00 -3.91
C PHE A 68 -2.31 -4.55 -3.99
N ALA A 69 -1.01 -4.31 -3.79
CA ALA A 69 -0.41 -2.99 -3.94
C ALA A 69 -0.61 -2.45 -5.37
N TRP A 70 -0.44 -3.30 -6.39
CA TRP A 70 -0.63 -2.91 -7.79
C TRP A 70 -2.07 -2.50 -8.09
N LYS A 71 -3.07 -3.27 -7.61
CA LYS A 71 -4.50 -2.97 -7.78
C LYS A 71 -4.94 -1.66 -7.11
N ALA A 72 -4.39 -1.34 -5.94
CA ALA A 72 -4.66 -0.07 -5.25
C ALA A 72 -4.22 1.13 -6.07
N ASN A 73 -2.97 1.06 -6.54
CA ASN A 73 -2.32 2.13 -7.28
C ASN A 73 -2.98 2.37 -8.62
N PHE A 74 -3.38 1.31 -9.33
CA PHE A 74 -4.13 1.42 -10.57
C PHE A 74 -5.47 2.13 -10.39
N ARG A 75 -6.29 1.73 -9.40
CA ARG A 75 -7.56 2.40 -9.07
C ARG A 75 -7.37 3.88 -8.74
N ASN A 76 -6.29 4.21 -8.04
CA ASN A 76 -5.94 5.57 -7.68
C ASN A 76 -5.60 6.43 -8.88
N VAL A 77 -4.81 5.90 -9.82
CA VAL A 77 -4.51 6.59 -11.08
C VAL A 77 -5.78 6.80 -11.90
N THR A 78 -6.64 5.78 -12.04
CA THR A 78 -7.92 5.93 -12.75
C THR A 78 -8.84 6.96 -12.09
N LEU A 79 -8.88 7.01 -10.76
CA LEU A 79 -9.68 8.00 -10.03
C LEU A 79 -9.16 9.43 -10.30
N LEU A 80 -7.84 9.58 -10.34
CA LEU A 80 -7.16 10.84 -10.61
C LEU A 80 -7.41 11.32 -12.04
N GLU A 81 -7.30 10.45 -13.04
CA GLU A 81 -7.62 10.75 -14.44
C GLU A 81 -9.07 11.27 -14.58
N ARG A 82 -10.03 10.60 -13.95
CA ARG A 82 -11.43 11.03 -13.94
C ARG A 82 -11.62 12.39 -13.27
N HIS A 83 -10.86 12.66 -12.21
CA HIS A 83 -10.91 13.95 -11.52
C HIS A 83 -10.38 15.08 -12.41
N LEU A 84 -9.30 14.84 -13.14
CA LEU A 84 -8.70 15.81 -14.06
C LEU A 84 -9.57 16.04 -15.31
N ALA A 85 -10.35 15.05 -15.73
CA ALA A 85 -11.27 15.16 -16.86
C ALA A 85 -12.60 15.87 -16.54
N GLY A 86 -12.95 16.05 -15.26
CA GLY A 86 -14.21 16.68 -14.84
C GLY A 86 -14.10 18.19 -14.58
N PRO A 87 -15.22 18.95 -14.64
CA PRO A 87 -15.21 20.37 -14.31
C PRO A 87 -14.77 20.62 -12.86
N ALA A 88 -13.65 21.33 -12.69
CA ALA A 88 -12.96 21.54 -11.42
C ALA A 88 -13.76 22.44 -10.46
N GLN A 89 -14.61 21.83 -9.62
CA GLN A 89 -15.34 22.54 -8.54
C GLN A 89 -14.96 22.08 -7.12
N ALA A 90 -14.06 21.10 -6.99
CA ALA A 90 -13.72 20.54 -5.69
C ALA A 90 -12.59 21.32 -5.01
N ARG A 91 -12.72 21.53 -3.68
CA ARG A 91 -11.76 22.25 -2.84
C ARG A 91 -10.37 21.62 -2.98
N ARG A 92 -9.42 22.36 -3.56
CA ARG A 92 -8.02 21.93 -3.68
C ARG A 92 -7.48 21.57 -2.30
N ALA A 93 -6.72 20.49 -2.26
CA ALA A 93 -5.98 20.13 -1.06
C ALA A 93 -4.88 21.17 -0.80
N ASP A 94 -4.55 21.34 0.48
CA ASP A 94 -3.40 22.10 0.95
C ASP A 94 -2.30 21.14 1.39
N ARG A 95 -1.06 21.64 1.50
CA ARG A 95 0.13 20.82 1.81
C ARG A 95 0.00 20.09 3.15
N SER A 96 -0.50 20.76 4.20
CA SER A 96 -0.70 20.13 5.51
C SER A 96 -1.63 18.94 5.45
N PHE A 97 -2.74 19.08 4.71
CA PHE A 97 -3.67 17.98 4.49
C PHE A 97 -3.01 16.80 3.78
N VAL A 98 -2.22 17.05 2.74
CA VAL A 98 -1.53 16.01 1.97
C VAL A 98 -0.50 15.29 2.83
N LEU A 99 0.30 16.03 3.61
CA LEU A 99 1.27 15.46 4.54
C LEU A 99 0.59 14.59 5.60
N LEU A 100 -0.55 15.03 6.12
CA LEU A 100 -1.37 14.24 7.04
C LEU A 100 -1.82 12.93 6.39
N VAL A 101 -2.38 12.99 5.18
CA VAL A 101 -2.85 11.81 4.45
C VAL A 101 -1.69 10.83 4.18
N ILE A 102 -0.55 11.33 3.69
CA ILE A 102 0.63 10.48 3.43
C ILE A 102 1.14 9.87 4.72
N SER A 103 1.26 10.64 5.80
CA SER A 103 1.71 10.13 7.10
C SER A 103 0.77 9.04 7.64
N GLY A 104 -0.55 9.21 7.49
CA GLY A 104 -1.54 8.21 7.88
C GLY A 104 -1.43 6.91 7.07
N VAL A 105 -1.24 7.02 5.75
CA VAL A 105 -1.02 5.86 4.87
C VAL A 105 0.26 5.11 5.24
N LEU A 106 1.36 5.82 5.48
CA LEU A 106 2.63 5.22 5.91
C LEU A 106 2.50 4.56 7.29
N ALA A 107 1.86 5.22 8.25
CA ALA A 107 1.63 4.66 9.58
C ALA A 107 0.78 3.38 9.53
N LEU A 108 -0.27 3.36 8.70
CA LEU A 108 -1.08 2.17 8.46
C LEU A 108 -0.25 1.03 7.86
N ALA A 109 0.53 1.32 6.81
CA ALA A 109 1.36 0.31 6.17
C ALA A 109 2.39 -0.30 7.13
N LEU A 110 3.07 0.54 7.93
CA LEU A 110 4.00 0.08 8.96
C LEU A 110 3.31 -0.73 10.06
N GLY A 111 2.10 -0.34 10.47
CA GLY A 111 1.30 -1.07 11.44
C GLY A 111 0.91 -2.46 10.95
N LEU A 112 0.46 -2.57 9.69
CA LEU A 112 0.09 -3.84 9.07
C LEU A 112 1.31 -4.74 8.83
N LEU A 113 2.45 -4.15 8.43
CA LEU A 113 3.73 -4.85 8.34
C LEU A 113 4.13 -5.44 9.70
N ALA A 114 4.11 -4.62 10.76
CA ALA A 114 4.44 -5.06 12.11
C ALA A 114 3.48 -6.16 12.58
N PHE A 115 2.18 -6.01 12.30
CA PHE A 115 1.18 -7.02 12.58
C PHE A 115 1.48 -8.35 11.87
N GLY A 116 1.78 -8.33 10.56
CA GLY A 116 2.12 -9.52 9.79
C GLY A 116 3.38 -10.23 10.32
N ILE A 117 4.40 -9.47 10.73
CA ILE A 117 5.62 -10.00 11.35
C ILE A 117 5.29 -10.65 12.71
N VAL A 118 4.52 -9.98 13.56
CA VAL A 118 4.12 -10.50 14.88
C VAL A 118 3.26 -11.75 14.73
N LEU A 119 2.29 -11.74 13.81
CA LEU A 119 1.41 -12.86 13.54
C LEU A 119 2.20 -14.08 13.05
N THR A 120 3.09 -13.89 12.07
CA THR A 120 3.98 -14.95 11.58
C THR A 120 4.83 -15.54 12.72
N ARG A 121 5.45 -14.69 13.55
CA ARG A 121 6.24 -15.13 14.71
C ARG A 121 5.39 -15.88 15.73
N TRP A 122 4.16 -15.45 15.96
CA TRP A 122 3.22 -16.11 16.87
C TRP A 122 2.83 -17.51 16.36
N VAL A 123 2.48 -17.63 15.08
CA VAL A 123 2.15 -18.92 14.44
C VAL A 123 3.32 -19.90 14.52
N LEU A 124 4.54 -19.45 14.16
CA LEU A 124 5.73 -20.30 14.21
C LEU A 124 6.03 -20.80 15.62
N ARG A 125 5.86 -19.96 16.64
CA ARG A 125 6.03 -20.37 18.05
C ARG A 125 4.94 -21.34 18.51
N ALA A 126 3.70 -21.15 18.05
CA ALA A 126 2.60 -22.06 18.37
C ALA A 126 2.79 -23.45 17.75
N LEU A 127 3.38 -23.53 16.54
CA LEU A 127 3.63 -24.79 15.84
C LEU A 127 4.94 -25.48 16.28
N GLY A 128 5.99 -24.72 16.57
CA GLY A 128 7.30 -25.25 17.00
C GLY A 128 7.41 -25.53 18.50
N GLY A 129 6.39 -25.17 19.28
CA GLY A 129 6.25 -25.52 20.70
C GLY A 129 5.51 -26.84 20.95
N ALA A 130 5.29 -27.65 19.90
CA ALA A 130 4.73 -29.01 19.96
C ALA A 130 5.82 -30.07 19.82
#